data_AF-Q8S2T7-F1
#
_entry.id   AF-Q8S2T7-F1
#
_cell.length_a   1.000
_cell.length_b   1.000
_cell.length_c   1.000
_cell.angle_alpha   90.00
_cell.angle_beta   90.00
_cell.angle_gamma   90.00
#
_symmetry.space_group_name_H-M   'P 1'
#
loop_
_entity.id
_entity.type
_entity.pdbx_description
1 polymer ?
#
loop_
_entity_poly.entity_id
_entity_poly.type
_entity_poly.pdbx_seq_one_letter_code
_entity_poly.pdbx_strand_id
1 'polypeptide(L)'
;GHGTHVMGTIIGSGGIGVAPGAKWMACKGCTTRNKCPQLPMMECAQFILCPSDTTGQKKDCSKAPHVLNNSWSTRGGDDSAFSRYIDAWRAAGIIPVAAIGNDGPGCGSVSYPGIHASVIAVGSTTSGNTLSSFSGQGPTSDGRVKPDPSAPGEAIRSAWSTSDTSYNTIDGTRMA
;
A
#
# COMPACT_ATOMS: atom_id res chain seq x y z
N GLY A 1 -3.65 -14.07 -3.60
CA GLY A 1 -3.23 -13.40 -4.84
C GLY A 1 -2.58 -12.08 -4.50
N HIS A 2 -3.37 -11.00 -4.44
CA HIS A 2 -2.88 -9.62 -4.32
C HIS A 2 -1.72 -9.39 -3.32
N GLY A 3 -1.86 -9.78 -2.04
CA GLY A 3 -0.80 -9.59 -1.04
C GLY A 3 0.51 -10.32 -1.38
N THR A 4 0.44 -11.52 -1.97
CA THR A 4 1.61 -12.26 -2.45
C THR A 4 2.31 -11.52 -3.59
N HIS A 5 1.54 -10.95 -4.52
CA HIS A 5 2.06 -10.17 -5.64
C HIS A 5 2.76 -8.90 -5.16
N VAL A 6 2.10 -8.13 -4.28
CA VAL A 6 2.68 -6.93 -3.66
C VAL A 6 3.98 -7.25 -2.93
N MET A 7 4.00 -8.27 -2.06
CA MET A 7 5.22 -8.63 -1.35
C MET A 7 6.31 -9.14 -2.30
N GLY A 8 5.96 -9.87 -3.36
CA GLY A 8 6.92 -10.26 -4.40
C GLY A 8 7.53 -9.05 -5.11
N THR A 9 6.77 -7.98 -5.37
CA THR A 9 7.28 -6.76 -6.02
C THR A 9 8.23 -6.00 -5.10
N ILE A 10 7.97 -6.01 -3.78
CA ILE A 10 8.82 -5.31 -2.82
C ILE A 10 10.11 -6.12 -2.55
N ILE A 11 10.00 -7.42 -2.27
CA ILE A 11 11.11 -8.22 -1.70
C ILE A 11 11.33 -9.58 -2.37
N GLY A 12 10.63 -9.90 -3.47
CA GLY A 12 10.76 -11.19 -4.12
C GLY A 12 12.15 -11.43 -4.72
N SER A 13 12.68 -12.64 -4.58
CA SER A 13 13.93 -13.06 -5.22
C SER A 13 13.76 -13.32 -6.72
N GLY A 14 14.86 -13.49 -7.46
CA GLY A 14 14.82 -13.88 -8.87
C GLY A 14 14.45 -12.73 -9.82
N GLY A 15 14.73 -11.49 -9.41
CA GLY A 15 14.60 -10.30 -10.27
C GLY A 15 13.20 -9.67 -10.32
N ILE A 16 12.27 -10.10 -9.46
CA ILE A 16 10.93 -9.49 -9.35
C ILE A 16 10.82 -8.43 -8.24
N GLY A 17 11.66 -8.54 -7.20
CA GLY A 17 11.64 -7.66 -6.04
C GLY A 17 12.62 -6.52 -6.15
N VAL A 18 12.20 -5.34 -5.71
CA VAL A 18 13.05 -4.14 -5.67
C VAL A 18 14.11 -4.23 -4.57
N ALA A 19 13.78 -4.79 -3.41
CA ALA A 19 14.66 -4.92 -2.25
C ALA A 19 14.65 -6.34 -1.64
N PRO A 20 15.19 -7.37 -2.33
CA PRO A 20 15.09 -8.76 -1.88
C PRO A 20 15.78 -9.08 -0.54
N GLY A 21 16.70 -8.22 -0.08
CA GLY A 21 17.39 -8.37 1.21
C GLY A 21 16.63 -7.81 2.42
N ALA A 22 15.49 -7.15 2.20
CA ALA A 22 14.71 -6.56 3.29
C ALA A 22 13.96 -7.62 4.09
N LYS A 23 13.81 -7.38 5.40
CA LYS A 23 12.92 -8.18 6.27
C LYS A 23 11.49 -7.67 6.13
N TRP A 24 10.52 -8.55 6.33
CA TRP A 24 9.10 -8.20 6.23
C TRP A 24 8.28 -8.80 7.36
N MET A 25 7.13 -8.17 7.56
CA MET A 25 6.02 -8.65 8.36
C MET A 25 4.73 -8.34 7.60
N ALA A 26 3.64 -9.04 7.92
CA ALA A 26 2.34 -8.76 7.33
C ALA A 26 1.23 -8.91 8.36
N CYS A 27 0.15 -8.16 8.11
CA CYS A 27 -1.12 -8.35 8.78
C CYS A 27 -2.23 -8.37 7.73
N LYS A 28 -3.11 -9.38 7.82
CA LYS A 28 -4.17 -9.60 6.84
C LYS A 28 -5.43 -8.82 7.22
N GLY A 29 -5.46 -7.52 6.89
CA GLY A 29 -6.64 -6.67 7.09
C GLY A 29 -7.75 -6.89 6.05
N CYS A 30 -7.37 -7.28 4.82
CA CYS A 30 -8.33 -7.66 3.78
C CYS A 30 -8.70 -9.15 3.90
N THR A 31 -9.62 -9.45 4.81
CA THR A 31 -10.00 -10.81 5.20
C THR A 31 -10.98 -11.47 4.22
N THR A 32 -11.73 -10.66 3.47
CA THR A 32 -12.74 -11.11 2.51
C THR A 32 -12.29 -10.79 1.08
N ARG A 33 -12.72 -11.60 0.10
CA ARG A 33 -12.36 -11.38 -1.32
C ARG A 33 -12.68 -9.95 -1.74
N ASN A 34 -11.65 -9.21 -2.15
CA ASN A 34 -11.72 -7.81 -2.60
C ASN A 34 -12.34 -6.82 -1.60
N LYS A 35 -12.35 -7.15 -0.30
CA LYS A 35 -12.87 -6.26 0.75
C LYS A 35 -11.90 -6.21 1.93
N CYS A 36 -11.77 -5.03 2.49
CA CYS A 36 -10.95 -4.75 3.67
C CYS A 36 -11.86 -4.18 4.76
N PRO A 37 -12.48 -5.04 5.58
CA PRO A 37 -13.38 -4.57 6.63
C PRO A 37 -12.62 -3.70 7.64
N GLN A 38 -13.29 -2.67 8.14
CA GLN A 38 -12.66 -1.63 8.97
C GLN A 38 -11.99 -2.19 10.23
N LEU A 39 -12.63 -3.11 10.96
CA LEU A 39 -12.08 -3.67 12.21
C LEU A 39 -10.74 -4.40 12.00
N PRO A 40 -10.62 -5.42 11.12
CA PRO A 40 -9.32 -6.03 10.79
C PRO A 40 -8.26 -5.04 10.31
N MET A 41 -8.65 -4.00 9.57
CA MET A 41 -7.72 -2.97 9.12
C MET A 41 -7.17 -2.16 10.30
N MET A 42 -8.03 -1.78 11.25
CA MET A 42 -7.64 -1.07 12.48
C MET A 42 -6.79 -1.93 13.41
N GLU A 43 -7.11 -3.23 13.55
CA GLU A 43 -6.29 -4.19 14.31
C GLU A 43 -4.91 -4.33 13.69
N CYS A 44 -4.83 -4.46 12.36
CA CYS A 44 -3.56 -4.44 11.65
C CYS A 44 -2.80 -3.12 11.85
N ALA A 45 -3.50 -1.99 11.85
CA ALA A 45 -2.86 -0.70 12.06
C ALA A 45 -2.24 -0.56 13.45
N GLN A 46 -2.92 -1.06 14.48
CA GLN A 46 -2.41 -1.13 15.83
C GLN A 46 -1.23 -2.11 15.96
N PHE A 47 -1.33 -3.28 15.35
CA PHE A 47 -0.27 -4.28 15.33
C PHE A 47 1.01 -3.75 14.67
N ILE A 48 0.90 -3.03 13.56
CA ILE A 48 2.06 -2.43 12.88
C ILE A 48 2.73 -1.36 13.76
N LEU A 49 1.95 -0.58 14.51
CA LEU A 49 2.48 0.44 15.41
C LEU A 49 3.27 -0.17 16.58
N CYS A 50 2.77 -1.27 17.15
CA CYS A 50 3.47 -2.00 18.20
C CYS A 50 3.13 -3.50 18.13
N PRO A 51 3.99 -4.30 17.47
CA PRO A 51 3.71 -5.72 17.25
C PRO A 51 3.56 -6.50 18.55
N SER A 52 2.70 -7.51 18.53
CA SER A 52 2.44 -8.45 19.63
C SER A 52 2.59 -9.89 19.16
N ASP A 53 2.50 -10.84 20.09
CA ASP A 53 2.29 -12.24 19.71
C ASP A 53 0.84 -12.48 19.22
N THR A 54 0.55 -13.72 18.83
CA THR A 54 -0.76 -14.15 18.29
C THR A 54 -1.91 -14.06 19.31
N THR A 55 -1.60 -13.87 20.60
CA THR A 55 -2.59 -13.70 21.67
C THR A 55 -2.82 -12.22 22.01
N GLY A 56 -2.18 -11.30 21.29
CA GLY A 56 -2.20 -9.87 21.60
C GLY A 56 -1.34 -9.50 22.82
N GLN A 57 -0.59 -10.46 23.36
CA GLN A 57 0.30 -10.29 24.51
C GLN A 57 1.73 -10.03 24.04
N LYS A 58 2.64 -9.75 24.99
CA LYS A 58 4.08 -9.56 24.73
C LYS A 58 4.36 -8.54 23.63
N LYS A 59 3.83 -7.32 23.82
CA LYS A 59 4.06 -6.18 22.94
C LYS A 59 5.55 -5.87 22.86
N ASP A 60 6.05 -5.74 21.64
CA ASP A 60 7.43 -5.44 21.32
C ASP A 60 7.47 -4.42 20.20
N CYS A 61 7.32 -3.15 20.57
CA CYS A 61 7.26 -2.06 19.59
C CYS A 61 8.59 -1.87 18.83
N SER A 62 9.70 -2.46 19.30
CA SER A 62 10.98 -2.45 18.57
C SER A 62 10.93 -3.22 17.25
N LYS A 63 9.90 -4.07 17.08
CA LYS A 63 9.63 -4.80 15.83
C LYS A 63 8.76 -4.03 14.84
N ALA A 64 8.35 -2.81 15.16
CA ALA A 64 7.63 -1.97 14.20
C ALA A 64 8.45 -1.80 12.91
N PRO A 65 7.82 -1.84 11.72
CA PRO A 65 8.55 -1.72 10.47
C PRO A 65 8.99 -0.28 10.23
N HIS A 66 10.10 -0.07 9.54
CA HIS A 66 10.52 1.26 9.12
C HIS A 66 9.64 1.83 7.99
N VAL A 67 9.15 0.97 7.10
CA VAL A 67 8.33 1.33 5.95
C VAL A 67 7.09 0.42 5.93
N LEU A 68 5.91 1.01 5.71
CA LEU A 68 4.64 0.33 5.65
C LEU A 68 3.97 0.54 4.30
N ASN A 69 3.72 -0.54 3.58
CA ASN A 69 3.01 -0.48 2.31
C ASN A 69 1.48 -0.64 2.47
N ASN A 70 0.72 0.30 1.92
CA ASN A 70 -0.74 0.34 1.91
C ASN A 70 -1.30 0.25 0.48
N SER A 71 -1.15 -0.92 -0.14
CA SER A 71 -1.72 -1.25 -1.45
C SER A 71 -3.22 -1.57 -1.40
N TRP A 72 -4.02 -0.64 -0.89
CA TRP A 72 -5.48 -0.72 -0.84
C TRP A 72 -6.05 0.68 -1.00
N SER A 73 -7.33 0.79 -1.35
CA SER A 73 -7.98 2.08 -1.48
C SER A 73 -9.45 2.01 -1.10
N THR A 74 -9.99 3.13 -0.64
CA THR A 74 -11.44 3.33 -0.49
C THR A 74 -11.88 4.52 -1.33
N ARG A 75 -13.06 4.38 -1.96
CA ARG A 75 -13.71 5.44 -2.74
C ARG A 75 -14.54 6.30 -1.78
N GLY A 76 -14.54 7.62 -1.96
CA GLY A 76 -15.43 8.54 -1.23
C GLY A 76 -14.76 9.54 -0.28
N GLY A 77 -13.43 9.68 -0.30
CA GLY A 77 -12.73 10.68 0.51
C GLY A 77 -12.34 10.18 1.92
N ASP A 78 -11.83 11.11 2.73
CA ASP A 78 -11.07 10.90 3.97
C ASP A 78 -11.74 9.95 4.97
N ASP A 79 -11.06 8.84 5.29
CA ASP A 79 -11.43 7.97 6.41
C ASP A 79 -10.78 8.54 7.68
N SER A 80 -11.46 9.51 8.30
CA SER A 80 -11.00 10.16 9.53
C SER A 80 -10.65 9.15 10.65
N ALA A 81 -11.27 7.96 10.65
CA ALA A 81 -10.96 6.93 11.64
C ALA A 81 -9.62 6.23 11.37
N PHE A 82 -9.22 6.13 10.10
CA PHE A 82 -7.94 5.56 9.72
C PHE A 82 -6.80 6.60 9.70
N SER A 83 -7.12 7.89 9.51
CA SER A 83 -6.14 8.99 9.44
C SER A 83 -5.32 9.12 10.73
N ARG A 84 -5.95 8.96 11.90
CA ARG A 84 -5.23 8.91 13.20
C ARG A 84 -4.17 7.81 13.27
N TYR A 85 -4.35 6.68 12.60
CA TYR A 85 -3.35 5.61 12.59
C TYR A 85 -2.18 5.98 11.68
N ILE A 86 -2.45 6.63 10.55
CA ILE A 86 -1.41 7.16 9.66
C ILE A 86 -0.53 8.16 10.41
N ASP A 87 -1.14 9.10 11.13
CA ASP A 87 -0.41 10.07 11.93
C ASP A 87 0.36 9.41 13.07
N ALA A 88 -0.23 8.41 13.75
CA ALA A 88 0.46 7.65 14.78
C ALA A 88 1.68 6.88 14.24
N TRP A 89 1.57 6.26 13.06
CA TRP A 89 2.69 5.60 12.39
C TRP A 89 3.82 6.60 12.11
N ARG A 90 3.50 7.77 11.57
CA ARG A 90 4.49 8.82 11.30
C ARG A 90 5.15 9.34 12.57
N ALA A 91 4.37 9.56 13.63
CA ALA A 91 4.90 9.95 14.94
C ALA A 91 5.83 8.89 15.55
N ALA A 92 5.60 7.61 15.25
CA ALA A 92 6.46 6.50 15.64
C ALA A 92 7.67 6.28 14.71
N GLY A 93 7.86 7.12 13.69
CA GLY A 93 8.97 7.01 12.73
C GLY A 93 8.75 5.98 11.61
N ILE A 94 7.55 5.43 11.48
CA ILE A 94 7.16 4.52 10.38
C ILE A 94 6.82 5.38 9.15
N ILE A 95 7.27 4.96 7.97
CA ILE A 95 6.99 5.64 6.69
C ILE A 95 5.85 4.90 5.97
N PRO A 96 4.60 5.41 5.99
CA PRO A 96 3.52 4.85 5.22
C PRO A 96 3.63 5.28 3.75
N VAL A 97 3.63 4.28 2.89
CA VAL A 97 3.54 4.40 1.42
C VAL A 97 2.18 3.86 1.01
N ALA A 98 1.48 4.54 0.12
CA ALA A 98 0.17 4.09 -0.36
C ALA A 98 0.02 4.26 -1.87
N ALA A 99 -0.87 3.43 -2.43
CA ALA A 99 -1.36 3.63 -3.78
C ALA A 99 -2.12 4.96 -3.89
N ILE A 100 -1.90 5.72 -4.98
CA ILE A 100 -2.65 6.97 -5.22
C ILE A 100 -4.14 6.72 -5.52
N GLY A 101 -4.48 5.50 -5.98
CA GLY A 101 -5.83 5.13 -6.41
C GLY A 101 -5.91 4.81 -7.90
N ASN A 102 -6.90 4.01 -8.28
CA ASN A 102 -7.11 3.56 -9.67
C ASN A 102 -8.36 4.20 -10.30
N ASP A 103 -8.76 5.39 -9.83
CA ASP A 103 -9.96 6.10 -10.27
C ASP A 103 -9.63 7.24 -11.26
N GLY A 104 -8.41 7.26 -11.77
CA GLY A 104 -7.92 8.25 -12.74
C GLY A 104 -8.46 8.07 -14.16
N PRO A 105 -8.00 8.93 -15.10
CA PRO A 105 -6.97 9.95 -14.94
C PRO A 105 -7.52 11.35 -14.63
N GLY A 106 -8.81 11.49 -14.29
CA GLY A 106 -9.41 12.79 -14.01
C GLY A 106 -8.73 13.51 -12.83
N CYS A 107 -8.54 14.83 -12.92
CA CYS A 107 -8.05 15.62 -11.79
C CYS A 107 -8.93 15.41 -10.55
N GLY A 108 -8.32 15.30 -9.37
CA GLY A 108 -9.05 15.06 -8.13
C GLY A 108 -9.43 13.60 -7.90
N SER A 109 -8.87 12.65 -8.66
CA SER A 109 -9.14 11.21 -8.54
C SER A 109 -8.28 10.50 -7.49
N VAL A 110 -7.64 11.25 -6.59
CA VAL A 110 -6.82 10.70 -5.51
C VAL A 110 -7.71 10.01 -4.49
N SER A 111 -7.47 8.72 -4.24
CA SER A 111 -8.21 7.93 -3.26
C SER A 111 -7.54 7.94 -1.88
N TYR A 112 -8.29 7.60 -0.85
CA TYR A 112 -7.72 7.30 0.47
C TYR A 112 -7.07 5.90 0.47
N PRO A 113 -5.90 5.68 1.13
CA PRO A 113 -5.13 6.61 1.96
C PRO A 113 -4.13 7.52 1.22
N GLY A 114 -3.97 7.38 -0.10
CA GLY A 114 -3.06 8.22 -0.89
C GLY A 114 -3.33 9.73 -0.81
N ILE A 115 -4.56 10.12 -0.50
CA ILE A 115 -4.92 11.53 -0.27
C ILE A 115 -4.30 12.11 1.01
N HIS A 116 -3.92 11.29 2.00
CA HIS A 116 -3.47 11.75 3.31
C HIS A 116 -2.14 12.52 3.23
N ALA A 117 -2.01 13.62 3.96
CA ALA A 117 -0.82 14.49 3.89
C ALA A 117 0.46 13.78 4.33
N SER A 118 0.36 12.97 5.39
CA SER A 118 1.49 12.26 6.00
C SER A 118 1.89 10.95 5.28
N VAL A 119 1.36 10.66 4.10
CA VAL A 119 1.65 9.44 3.30
C VAL A 119 2.46 9.79 2.06
N ILE A 120 3.37 8.91 1.66
CA ILE A 120 3.94 8.92 0.31
C ILE A 120 2.99 8.17 -0.61
N ALA A 121 2.27 8.89 -1.46
CA ALA A 121 1.30 8.34 -2.38
C ALA A 121 1.93 8.16 -3.76
N VAL A 122 1.88 6.94 -4.30
CA VAL A 122 2.60 6.57 -5.52
C VAL A 122 1.63 6.40 -6.69
N GLY A 123 1.93 7.12 -7.79
CA GLY A 123 1.26 6.99 -9.08
C GLY A 123 1.80 5.85 -9.93
N SER A 124 1.01 5.39 -10.90
CA SER A 124 1.40 4.29 -11.81
C SER A 124 1.85 4.82 -13.16
N THR A 125 2.96 4.29 -13.66
CA THR A 125 3.43 4.49 -15.04
C THR A 125 3.44 3.20 -15.84
N THR A 126 3.36 3.36 -17.16
CA THR A 126 3.58 2.31 -18.16
C THR A 126 5.08 2.05 -18.37
N SER A 127 5.41 1.00 -19.13
CA SER A 127 6.79 0.74 -19.59
C SER A 127 7.34 1.83 -20.54
N GLY A 128 6.45 2.67 -21.10
CA GLY A 128 6.82 3.84 -21.90
C GLY A 128 7.10 5.09 -21.07
N ASN A 129 7.17 4.99 -19.74
CA ASN A 129 7.30 6.12 -18.80
C ASN A 129 6.18 7.17 -18.94
N THR A 130 5.00 6.75 -19.38
CA THR A 130 3.79 7.58 -19.39
C THR A 130 2.90 7.22 -18.22
N LEU A 131 2.05 8.15 -17.78
CA LEU A 131 1.07 7.89 -16.73
C LEU A 131 0.10 6.78 -17.18
N SER A 132 -0.10 5.76 -16.35
CA SER A 132 -1.13 4.74 -16.59
C SER A 132 -2.52 5.39 -16.61
N SER A 133 -3.38 4.96 -17.53
CA SER A 133 -4.70 5.57 -17.74
C SER A 133 -5.61 5.52 -16.50
N PHE A 134 -5.41 4.55 -15.61
CA PHE A 134 -6.15 4.41 -14.35
C PHE A 134 -5.53 5.19 -13.18
N SER A 135 -4.29 5.68 -13.30
CA SER A 135 -3.58 6.26 -12.16
C SER A 135 -4.29 7.52 -11.66
N GLY A 136 -4.60 7.55 -10.37
CA GLY A 136 -5.14 8.73 -9.71
C GLY A 136 -4.24 9.94 -9.91
N GLN A 137 -4.86 11.10 -10.13
CA GLN A 137 -4.19 12.37 -10.36
C GLN A 137 -4.75 13.42 -9.41
N GLY A 138 -3.84 14.20 -8.82
CA GLY A 138 -4.20 15.36 -8.01
C GLY A 138 -4.89 16.48 -8.81
N PRO A 139 -5.13 17.63 -8.16
CA PRO A 139 -4.84 17.89 -6.75
C PRO A 139 -5.73 17.06 -5.82
N THR A 140 -5.39 17.00 -4.54
CA THR A 140 -6.33 16.54 -3.51
C THR A 140 -7.49 17.53 -3.35
N SER A 141 -8.55 17.15 -2.63
CA SER A 141 -9.71 18.02 -2.37
C SER A 141 -9.36 19.33 -1.64
N ASP A 142 -8.27 19.33 -0.86
CA ASP A 142 -7.70 20.48 -0.16
C ASP A 142 -6.55 21.16 -0.95
N GLY A 143 -6.35 20.81 -2.22
CA GLY A 143 -5.44 21.51 -3.13
C GLY A 143 -3.96 21.08 -3.07
N ARG A 144 -3.61 20.05 -2.30
CA ARG A 144 -2.23 19.53 -2.26
C ARG A 144 -1.88 18.79 -3.55
N VAL A 145 -0.60 18.85 -3.91
CA VAL A 145 -0.05 18.08 -5.02
C VAL A 145 0.12 16.62 -4.59
N LYS A 146 -0.46 15.71 -5.37
CA LYS A 146 -0.28 14.25 -5.32
C LYS A 146 -0.41 13.68 -6.75
N PRO A 147 0.21 12.54 -7.09
CA PRO A 147 1.07 11.70 -6.25
C PRO A 147 2.40 12.40 -5.89
N ASP A 148 3.15 11.84 -4.93
CA ASP A 148 4.46 12.37 -4.55
C ASP A 148 5.54 11.91 -5.55
N PRO A 149 5.75 10.60 -5.78
CA PRO A 149 6.35 10.09 -7.00
C PRO A 149 5.38 9.23 -7.83
N SER A 150 5.81 8.86 -9.03
CA SER A 150 5.21 7.77 -9.81
C SER A 150 6.25 6.68 -10.08
N ALA A 151 5.79 5.44 -10.23
CA ALA A 151 6.63 4.26 -10.46
C ALA A 151 5.91 3.25 -11.39
N PRO A 152 6.64 2.26 -11.95
CA PRO A 152 6.03 1.24 -12.81
C PRO A 152 4.91 0.47 -12.09
N GLY A 153 3.68 0.61 -12.57
CA GLY A 153 2.50 -0.03 -11.98
C GLY A 153 1.61 -0.75 -13.00
N GLU A 154 1.97 -0.73 -14.28
CA GLU A 154 1.26 -1.43 -15.35
C GLU A 154 2.11 -2.56 -15.91
N ALA A 155 1.47 -3.71 -16.15
CA ALA A 155 2.07 -4.96 -16.55
C ALA A 155 3.20 -5.44 -15.62
N ILE A 156 2.99 -5.36 -14.30
CA ILE A 156 4.00 -5.75 -13.31
C ILE A 156 3.92 -7.24 -13.00
N ARG A 157 5.00 -7.95 -13.33
CA ARG A 157 5.18 -9.38 -13.05
C ARG A 157 5.68 -9.59 -11.63
N SER A 158 5.00 -10.40 -10.84
CA SER A 158 5.43 -10.77 -9.49
C SER A 158 4.87 -12.15 -9.06
N ALA A 159 5.23 -12.59 -7.87
CA ALA A 159 4.82 -13.88 -7.30
C ALA A 159 3.29 -13.98 -7.16
N TRP A 160 2.76 -15.20 -7.25
CA TRP A 160 1.34 -15.45 -7.13
C TRP A 160 1.02 -16.60 -6.20
N SER A 161 -0.16 -16.55 -5.58
CA SER A 161 -0.50 -17.44 -4.46
C SER A 161 -1.02 -18.83 -4.85
N THR A 162 -0.96 -19.20 -6.13
CA THR A 162 -1.48 -20.50 -6.61
C THR A 162 -0.45 -21.62 -6.47
N SER A 163 0.85 -21.30 -6.43
CA SER A 163 1.94 -22.23 -6.06
C SER A 163 3.22 -21.46 -5.74
N ASP A 164 4.20 -22.13 -5.14
CA ASP A 164 5.50 -21.53 -4.77
C ASP A 164 6.36 -21.09 -5.97
N THR A 165 6.01 -21.54 -7.18
CA THR A 165 6.67 -21.21 -8.44
C THR A 165 5.83 -20.30 -9.34
N SER A 166 4.64 -19.92 -8.89
CA SER A 166 3.69 -19.18 -9.71
C SER A 166 4.02 -17.69 -9.77
N TYR A 167 3.84 -17.13 -10.96
CA TYR A 167 3.92 -15.70 -11.22
C TYR A 167 2.64 -15.23 -11.89
N ASN A 168 2.33 -13.94 -11.71
CA ASN A 168 1.24 -13.29 -12.39
C ASN A 168 1.63 -11.85 -12.75
N THR A 169 1.05 -11.32 -13.81
CA THR A 169 1.24 -9.94 -14.28
C THR A 169 -0.06 -9.19 -14.11
N ILE A 170 -0.06 -8.11 -13.33
CA ILE A 170 -1.26 -7.31 -13.06
C ILE A 170 -0.93 -5.81 -13.08
N ASP A 171 -2.00 -5.02 -13.18
CA ASP A 171 -1.95 -3.56 -13.23
C ASP A 171 -2.52 -2.95 -11.95
N GLY A 172 -1.98 -1.79 -11.58
CA GLY A 172 -2.54 -0.92 -10.57
C GLY A 172 -1.48 -0.08 -9.86
N THR A 173 -1.93 1.05 -9.32
CA THR A 173 -1.11 1.88 -8.40
C THR A 173 -0.71 1.15 -7.12
N ARG A 174 -1.28 -0.03 -6.89
CA ARG A 174 -0.93 -0.97 -5.83
C ARG A 174 0.38 -1.74 -6.09
N MET A 175 0.83 -1.77 -7.34
CA MET A 175 2.06 -2.41 -7.81
C MET A 175 3.21 -1.40 -8.00
N ALA A 176 2.87 -0.12 -8.12
CA ALA A 176 3.81 1.00 -8.20
C ALA A 176 4.47 1.28 -6.84
#